data_AF-A0A842UTQ9-F1
#
_entry.id   AF-A0A842UTQ9-F1
#
_cell.length_a   1.000
_cell.length_b   1.000
_cell.length_c   1.000
_cell.angle_alpha   90.00
_cell.angle_beta   90.00
_cell.angle_gamma   90.00
#
_symmetry.space_group_name_H-M   'P 1'
#
loop_
_entity.id
_entity.type
_entity.pdbx_description
1 polymer ?
#
loop_
_entity_poly.entity_id
_entity_poly.type
_entity_poly.pdbx_seq_one_letter_code
_entity_poly.pdbx_strand_id
1 'polypeptide(L)'
;MTKELREEGVKQYNKIKGKTGLPELDEFEKEFECRIQAPAIPAVIGVLMDRLGQCASHIEIIFQPGRMADIIESKFHAEEEKKELFDFYKKVLSMVHYVHAAMFDSREARLKEIKKLHPFYMKEVKPTMRKYLQKQGKSWLEEEKPETKQYFG
;
A
#
# COMPACT_ATOMS: atom_id res chain seq x y z
N MET A 1 -16.23 -9.61 19.03
CA MET A 1 -16.06 -10.32 17.74
C MET A 1 -16.92 -11.57 17.78
N THR A 2 -17.95 -11.71 16.94
CA THR A 2 -18.81 -12.90 16.99
C THR A 2 -18.21 -14.01 16.11
N LYS A 3 -18.24 -15.24 16.63
CA LYS A 3 -17.82 -16.45 15.90
C LYS A 3 -18.54 -16.56 14.54
N GLU A 4 -19.81 -16.15 14.50
CA GLU A 4 -20.67 -16.14 13.32
C GLU A 4 -20.15 -15.23 12.19
N LEU A 5 -19.73 -13.99 12.48
CA LEU A 5 -19.19 -13.08 11.45
C LEU A 5 -17.87 -13.59 10.86
N ARG A 6 -17.07 -14.29 11.66
CA ARG A 6 -15.83 -14.92 11.18
C ARG A 6 -16.13 -16.09 10.27
N GLU A 7 -16.99 -17.02 10.69
CA GLU A 7 -17.35 -18.19 9.88
C GLU A 7 -17.96 -17.79 8.53
N GLU A 8 -18.85 -16.79 8.53
CA GLU A 8 -19.41 -16.25 7.29
C GLU A 8 -18.35 -15.54 6.44
N GLY A 9 -17.44 -14.78 7.06
CA GLY A 9 -16.31 -14.16 6.38
C GLY A 9 -15.42 -15.17 5.66
N VAL A 10 -15.09 -16.29 6.31
CA VAL A 10 -14.32 -17.40 5.72
C VAL A 10 -15.04 -17.99 4.50
N LYS A 11 -16.34 -18.26 4.63
CA LYS A 11 -17.16 -18.79 3.52
C LYS A 11 -17.19 -17.82 2.33
N GLN A 12 -17.36 -16.52 2.59
CA GLN A 12 -17.37 -15.50 1.54
C GLN A 12 -15.99 -15.34 0.90
N TYR A 13 -14.92 -15.34 1.68
CA TYR A 13 -13.55 -15.28 1.18
C TYR A 13 -13.26 -16.40 0.20
N ASN A 14 -13.59 -17.66 0.55
CA ASN A 14 -13.37 -18.81 -0.32
C ASN A 14 -14.13 -18.68 -1.66
N LYS A 15 -15.33 -18.09 -1.65
CA LYS A 15 -16.09 -17.79 -2.88
C LYS A 15 -15.43 -16.70 -3.73
N ILE A 16 -14.86 -15.68 -3.10
CA ILE A 16 -14.18 -14.56 -3.79
C ILE A 16 -12.85 -15.03 -4.37
N LYS A 17 -12.10 -15.83 -3.61
CA LYS A 17 -10.81 -16.42 -4.00
C LYS A 17 -10.90 -17.12 -5.35
N GLY A 18 -11.89 -18.00 -5.53
CA GLY A 18 -12.10 -18.71 -6.80
C GLY A 18 -12.36 -17.80 -8.01
N LYS A 19 -12.80 -16.55 -7.80
CA LYS A 19 -13.06 -15.57 -8.87
C LYS A 19 -11.88 -14.61 -9.13
N THR A 20 -11.01 -14.43 -8.15
CA THR A 20 -10.02 -13.35 -8.11
C THR A 20 -8.58 -13.84 -8.14
N GLY A 21 -8.33 -15.11 -7.84
CA GLY A 21 -6.97 -15.65 -7.75
C GLY A 21 -6.23 -15.17 -6.49
N LEU A 22 -6.96 -14.79 -5.44
CA LEU A 22 -6.39 -14.58 -4.12
C LEU A 22 -5.73 -15.87 -3.58
N PRO A 23 -4.77 -15.74 -2.65
CA PRO A 23 -4.10 -16.89 -2.05
C PRO A 23 -5.03 -17.61 -1.05
N GLU A 24 -4.49 -18.59 -0.33
CA GLU A 24 -5.23 -19.15 0.81
C GLU A 24 -5.51 -18.07 1.87
N LEU A 25 -6.61 -18.23 2.61
CA LEU A 25 -7.01 -17.23 3.60
C LEU A 25 -5.92 -16.96 4.64
N ASP A 26 -5.29 -18.02 5.15
CA ASP A 26 -4.23 -17.90 6.16
C ASP A 26 -2.99 -17.19 5.60
N GLU A 27 -2.66 -17.40 4.32
CA GLU A 27 -1.57 -16.70 3.64
C GLU A 27 -1.89 -15.21 3.48
N PHE A 28 -3.12 -14.88 3.08
CA PHE A 28 -3.58 -13.51 2.95
C PHE A 28 -3.57 -12.79 4.31
N GLU A 29 -4.17 -13.40 5.33
CA GLU A 29 -4.27 -12.82 6.67
C GLU A 29 -2.90 -12.60 7.30
N LYS A 30 -1.96 -13.52 7.07
CA LYS A 30 -0.58 -13.37 7.50
C LYS A 30 0.14 -12.26 6.74
N GLU A 31 0.00 -12.20 5.42
CA GLU A 31 0.65 -11.18 4.59
C GLU A 31 0.23 -9.77 4.99
N PHE A 32 -1.06 -9.58 5.27
CA PHE A 32 -1.62 -8.27 5.55
C PHE A 32 -1.79 -7.96 7.04
N GLU A 33 -1.44 -8.91 7.92
CA GLU A 33 -1.63 -8.86 9.37
C GLU A 33 -3.07 -8.50 9.75
N CYS A 34 -4.03 -9.18 9.13
CA CYS A 34 -5.45 -8.88 9.25
C CYS A 34 -6.28 -10.14 9.57
N ARG A 35 -7.56 -9.93 9.86
CA ARG A 35 -8.53 -11.01 10.01
C ARG A 35 -9.81 -10.69 9.26
N ILE A 36 -10.05 -11.39 8.16
CA ILE A 36 -11.20 -11.19 7.29
C ILE A 36 -12.49 -11.62 8.00
N GLN A 37 -13.49 -10.76 7.91
CA GLN A 37 -14.83 -10.96 8.45
C GLN A 37 -15.85 -10.67 7.36
N ALA A 38 -17.10 -11.09 7.58
CA ALA A 38 -18.19 -10.68 6.73
C ALA A 38 -18.48 -9.18 6.89
N PRO A 39 -18.75 -8.44 5.79
CA PRO A 39 -18.70 -8.87 4.39
C PRO A 39 -17.27 -8.93 3.82
N ALA A 40 -16.89 -10.04 3.19
CA ALA A 40 -15.48 -10.28 2.84
C ALA A 40 -14.95 -9.43 1.68
N ILE A 41 -15.78 -9.04 0.69
CA ILE A 41 -15.34 -8.17 -0.42
C ILE A 41 -14.82 -6.82 0.09
N PRO A 42 -15.62 -6.02 0.83
CA PRO A 42 -15.13 -4.75 1.35
C PRO A 42 -14.01 -4.92 2.37
N ALA A 43 -13.97 -6.03 3.13
CA ALA A 43 -12.84 -6.32 4.03
C ALA A 43 -11.51 -6.51 3.25
N VAL A 44 -11.51 -7.30 2.18
CA VAL A 44 -10.34 -7.51 1.32
C VAL A 44 -9.92 -6.22 0.61
N ILE A 45 -10.90 -5.47 0.06
CA ILE A 45 -10.63 -4.18 -0.58
C ILE A 45 -10.03 -3.20 0.42
N GLY A 46 -10.61 -3.07 1.61
CA GLY A 46 -10.12 -2.16 2.65
C GLY A 46 -8.67 -2.44 3.00
N VAL A 47 -8.33 -3.70 3.26
CA VAL A 47 -6.95 -4.12 3.57
C VAL A 47 -5.96 -3.75 2.45
N LEU A 48 -6.31 -4.04 1.20
CA LEU A 48 -5.43 -3.74 0.06
C LEU A 48 -5.30 -2.22 -0.16
N MET A 49 -6.41 -1.48 -0.04
CA MET A 49 -6.45 -0.02 -0.19
C MET A 49 -5.67 0.69 0.90
N ASP A 50 -5.79 0.24 2.15
CA ASP A 50 -5.01 0.78 3.27
C ASP A 50 -3.52 0.66 3.01
N ARG A 51 -3.06 -0.50 2.51
CA ARG A 51 -1.65 -0.69 2.14
C ARG A 51 -1.23 0.22 0.99
N LEU A 52 -2.01 0.32 -0.09
CA LEU A 52 -1.68 1.21 -1.20
C LEU A 52 -1.67 2.68 -0.78
N GLY A 53 -2.64 3.11 0.03
CA GLY A 53 -2.73 4.46 0.56
C GLY A 53 -1.53 4.82 1.41
N GLN A 54 -1.15 3.96 2.36
CA GLN A 54 0.08 4.12 3.16
C GLN A 54 1.32 4.28 2.26
N CYS A 55 1.43 3.46 1.22
CA CYS A 55 2.55 3.53 0.28
C CYS A 55 2.57 4.86 -0.50
N ALA A 56 1.42 5.30 -0.99
CA ALA A 56 1.28 6.57 -1.70
C ALA A 56 1.68 7.74 -0.79
N SER A 57 1.18 7.78 0.45
CA SER A 57 1.52 8.84 1.42
C SER A 57 3.01 8.87 1.74
N HIS A 58 3.67 7.71 1.88
CA HIS A 58 5.12 7.66 2.12
C HIS A 58 5.96 8.19 0.96
N ILE A 59 5.43 8.16 -0.27
CA ILE A 59 6.12 8.68 -1.46
C ILE A 59 5.78 10.16 -1.69
N GLU A 60 4.53 10.56 -1.43
CA GLU A 60 4.04 11.92 -1.62
C GLU A 60 4.88 12.97 -0.89
N ILE A 61 5.34 12.66 0.32
CA ILE A 61 6.20 13.55 1.12
C ILE A 61 7.51 13.95 0.43
N ILE A 62 7.98 13.16 -0.54
CA ILE A 62 9.19 13.48 -1.33
C ILE A 62 8.93 14.62 -2.31
N PHE A 63 7.69 14.76 -2.78
CA PHE A 63 7.30 15.79 -3.76
C PHE A 63 6.62 16.99 -3.11
N GLN A 64 5.96 16.78 -1.97
CA GLN A 64 5.27 17.81 -1.20
C GLN A 64 5.66 17.70 0.28
N PRO A 65 6.91 18.05 0.63
CA PRO A 65 7.37 17.96 2.00
C PRO A 65 6.62 18.96 2.89
N GLY A 66 5.92 18.44 3.91
CA GLY A 66 5.12 19.26 4.83
C GLY A 66 5.78 19.45 6.21
N ARG A 67 6.73 18.59 6.57
CA ARG A 67 7.45 18.59 7.85
C ARG A 67 8.95 18.58 7.63
N MET A 68 9.72 18.89 8.68
CA MET A 68 11.18 18.89 8.62
C MET A 68 11.76 17.52 8.20
N ALA A 69 11.22 16.42 8.73
CA ALA A 69 11.63 15.09 8.32
C ALA A 69 11.44 14.86 6.81
N ASP A 70 10.31 15.31 6.26
CA ASP A 70 9.99 15.18 4.84
C ASP A 70 10.97 15.97 3.96
N ILE A 71 11.37 17.18 4.40
CA ILE A 71 12.38 18.00 3.71
C ILE A 71 13.71 17.25 3.65
N ILE A 72 14.13 16.61 4.74
CA ILE A 72 15.36 15.82 4.81
C ILE A 72 15.24 14.59 3.90
N GLU A 73 14.17 13.81 4.06
CA GLU A 73 13.94 12.59 3.26
C GLU A 73 13.85 12.88 1.75
N SER A 74 13.35 14.05 1.35
CA SER A 74 13.31 14.45 -0.05
C SER A 74 14.71 14.59 -0.69
N LYS A 75 15.74 14.86 0.12
CA LYS A 75 17.14 15.02 -0.31
C LYS A 75 17.88 13.70 -0.47
N PHE A 76 17.34 12.59 0.06
CA PHE A 76 17.95 11.26 -0.07
C PHE A 76 17.84 10.68 -1.50
N HIS A 77 17.11 11.35 -2.39
CA HIS A 77 16.82 10.87 -3.74
C HIS A 77 17.35 11.84 -4.78
N ALA A 78 18.06 11.30 -5.78
CA ALA A 78 18.41 12.02 -6.99
C ALA A 78 17.16 12.31 -7.83
N GLU A 79 17.25 13.26 -8.76
CA GLU A 79 16.11 13.65 -9.60
C GLU A 79 15.60 12.50 -10.48
N GLU A 80 16.48 11.64 -10.98
CA GLU A 80 16.11 10.45 -11.74
C GLU A 80 15.30 9.46 -10.88
N GLU A 81 15.70 9.25 -9.63
CA GLU A 81 14.99 8.39 -8.69
C GLU A 81 13.63 8.98 -8.31
N LYS A 82 13.55 10.30 -8.12
CA LYS A 82 12.28 11.00 -7.89
C LYS A 82 11.33 10.82 -9.08
N LYS A 83 11.82 10.84 -10.31
CA LYS A 83 11.00 10.57 -11.49
C LYS A 83 10.43 9.15 -11.47
N GLU A 84 11.25 8.14 -11.16
CA GLU A 84 10.80 6.75 -11.03
C GLU A 84 9.75 6.59 -9.91
N LEU A 85 9.98 7.23 -8.75
CA LEU A 85 9.04 7.24 -7.63
C LEU A 85 7.72 7.93 -8.01
N PHE A 86 7.77 9.01 -8.79
CA PHE A 86 6.57 9.71 -9.24
C PHE A 86 5.75 8.87 -10.22
N ASP A 87 6.42 8.17 -11.15
CA ASP A 87 5.75 7.25 -12.06
C ASP A 87 5.11 6.07 -11.32
N PHE A 88 5.78 5.53 -10.30
CA PHE A 88 5.20 4.53 -9.42
C PHE A 88 4.02 5.07 -8.60
N TYR A 89 4.14 6.27 -8.01
CA TYR A 89 3.07 6.94 -7.27
C TYR A 89 1.80 7.12 -8.12
N LYS A 90 1.93 7.59 -9.37
CA LYS A 90 0.81 7.71 -10.31
C LYS A 90 0.12 6.37 -10.56
N LYS A 91 0.89 5.28 -10.71
CA LYS A 91 0.32 3.93 -10.88
C LYS A 91 -0.48 3.50 -9.65
N VAL A 92 0.06 3.73 -8.44
CA VAL A 92 -0.63 3.42 -7.19
C VAL A 92 -1.94 4.21 -7.07
N LEU A 93 -1.91 5.52 -7.32
CA LEU A 93 -3.12 6.35 -7.29
C LEU A 93 -4.14 5.95 -8.36
N SER A 94 -3.69 5.59 -9.56
CA SER A 94 -4.58 5.10 -10.60
C SER A 94 -5.36 3.86 -10.13
N MET A 95 -4.68 2.90 -9.49
CA MET A 95 -5.32 1.72 -8.90
C MET A 95 -6.32 2.09 -7.79
N VAL A 96 -5.94 3.01 -6.89
CA VAL A 96 -6.81 3.54 -5.83
C VAL A 96 -8.09 4.13 -6.42
N HIS A 97 -7.98 4.96 -7.46
CA HIS A 97 -9.14 5.57 -8.11
C HIS A 97 -10.04 4.55 -8.82
N TYR A 98 -9.48 3.55 -9.49
CA TYR A 98 -10.29 2.48 -10.10
C TYR A 98 -11.06 1.67 -9.06
N VAL A 99 -10.44 1.38 -7.91
CA VAL A 99 -11.13 0.70 -6.81
C VAL A 99 -12.24 1.58 -6.25
N HIS A 100 -11.99 2.87 -6.01
CA HIS A 100 -13.04 3.80 -5.57
C HIS A 100 -14.21 3.87 -6.57
N ALA A 101 -13.92 3.96 -7.87
CA ALA A 101 -14.96 3.94 -8.89
C ALA A 101 -15.79 2.64 -8.83
N ALA A 102 -15.15 1.49 -8.67
CA ALA A 102 -15.82 0.20 -8.54
C ALA A 102 -16.73 0.10 -7.29
N MET A 103 -16.45 0.86 -6.23
CA MET A 103 -17.30 0.89 -5.03
C MET A 103 -18.67 1.51 -5.28
N PHE A 104 -18.80 2.40 -6.27
CA PHE A 104 -20.06 3.02 -6.68
C PHE A 104 -20.79 2.28 -7.80
N ASP A 105 -20.18 1.23 -8.35
CA ASP A 105 -20.71 0.48 -9.49
C ASP A 105 -21.38 -0.81 -9.00
N SER A 106 -20.67 -1.94 -9.07
CA SER A 106 -21.25 -3.26 -8.87
C SER A 106 -20.36 -4.17 -8.03
N ARG A 107 -20.91 -5.32 -7.63
CA ARG A 107 -20.11 -6.36 -6.97
C ARG A 107 -19.07 -6.94 -7.92
N GLU A 108 -19.43 -7.12 -9.18
CA GLU A 108 -18.59 -7.65 -10.23
C GLU A 108 -17.42 -6.71 -10.53
N ALA A 109 -17.65 -5.40 -10.56
CA ALA A 109 -16.60 -4.40 -10.68
C ALA A 109 -15.59 -4.50 -9.52
N ARG A 110 -16.06 -4.60 -8.28
CA ARG A 110 -15.20 -4.77 -7.10
C ARG A 110 -14.33 -6.03 -7.18
N LEU A 111 -14.91 -7.15 -7.64
CA LEU A 111 -14.15 -8.40 -7.85
C LEU A 111 -13.09 -8.26 -8.95
N LYS A 112 -13.41 -7.55 -10.04
CA LYS A 112 -12.47 -7.25 -11.11
C LYS A 112 -11.28 -6.44 -10.60
N GLU A 113 -11.52 -5.45 -9.74
CA GLU A 113 -10.43 -4.66 -9.17
C GLU A 113 -9.61 -5.45 -8.14
N ILE A 114 -10.23 -6.28 -7.28
CA ILE A 114 -9.48 -7.21 -6.40
C ILE A 114 -8.52 -8.09 -7.20
N LYS A 115 -8.99 -8.64 -8.33
CA LYS A 115 -8.20 -9.50 -9.22
C LYS A 115 -6.96 -8.81 -9.79
N LYS A 116 -6.98 -7.49 -9.95
CA LYS A 116 -5.83 -6.69 -10.40
C LYS A 116 -4.96 -6.23 -9.23
N LEU A 117 -5.61 -5.79 -8.16
CA LEU A 117 -4.99 -5.10 -7.04
C LEU A 117 -4.05 -6.00 -6.24
N HIS A 118 -4.46 -7.24 -5.95
CA HIS A 118 -3.61 -8.15 -5.20
C HIS A 118 -2.32 -8.53 -5.95
N PRO A 119 -2.35 -8.94 -7.23
CA PRO A 119 -1.12 -9.16 -8.00
C PRO A 119 -0.25 -7.91 -8.13
N PHE A 120 -0.85 -6.74 -8.36
CA PHE A 120 -0.10 -5.47 -8.41
C PHE A 120 0.61 -5.20 -7.07
N TYR A 121 -0.08 -5.41 -5.95
CA TYR A 121 0.54 -5.29 -4.63
C TYR A 121 1.74 -6.23 -4.48
N MET A 122 1.56 -7.51 -4.78
CA MET A 122 2.60 -8.53 -4.57
C MET A 122 3.81 -8.35 -5.49
N LYS A 123 3.58 -7.96 -6.75
CA LYS A 123 4.63 -7.91 -7.78
C LYS A 123 5.33 -6.56 -7.88
N GLU A 124 4.61 -5.47 -7.60
CA GLU A 124 5.13 -4.12 -7.79
C GLU A 124 5.22 -3.36 -6.48
N VAL A 125 4.12 -3.24 -5.72
CA VAL A 125 4.08 -2.36 -4.54
C VAL A 125 5.01 -2.85 -3.43
N LYS A 126 4.84 -4.10 -2.99
CA LYS A 126 5.62 -4.68 -1.90
C LYS A 126 7.14 -4.61 -2.15
N PRO A 127 7.70 -5.07 -3.29
CA PRO A 127 9.14 -4.99 -3.51
C PRO A 127 9.64 -3.54 -3.64
N THR A 128 8.90 -2.67 -4.33
CA THR A 128 9.29 -1.27 -4.52
C THR A 128 9.34 -0.54 -3.18
N MET A 129 8.30 -0.69 -2.35
CA MET A 129 8.22 -0.03 -1.05
C MET A 129 9.21 -0.59 -0.04
N ARG A 130 9.49 -1.89 -0.08
CA ARG A 130 10.56 -2.47 0.73
C ARG A 130 11.91 -1.84 0.40
N LYS A 131 12.28 -1.75 -0.88
CA LYS A 131 13.52 -1.11 -1.32
C LYS A 131 13.56 0.37 -0.91
N TYR A 132 12.47 1.10 -1.14
CA TYR A 132 12.32 2.50 -0.78
C TYR A 132 12.52 2.74 0.72
N LEU A 133 11.78 2.05 1.58
CA LEU A 133 11.84 2.22 3.03
C LEU A 133 13.19 1.78 3.62
N GLN A 134 13.81 0.74 3.06
CA GLN A 134 15.16 0.35 3.44
C GLN A 134 16.20 1.42 3.09
N LYS A 135 16.07 2.06 1.92
CA LYS A 135 16.92 3.20 1.55
C LYS A 135 16.72 4.36 2.53
N GLN A 136 15.47 4.75 2.79
CA GLN A 136 15.14 5.79 3.76
C GLN A 136 15.83 5.53 5.11
N GLY A 137 15.66 4.33 5.67
CA GLY A 137 16.29 3.96 6.94
C GLY A 137 17.83 3.98 6.92
N LYS A 138 18.46 3.64 5.80
CA LYS A 138 19.92 3.74 5.64
C LYS A 138 20.37 5.18 5.53
N SER A 139 19.71 5.99 4.71
CA SER A 139 20.06 7.40 4.50
C SER A 139 19.98 8.22 5.79
N TRP A 140 19.02 7.91 6.67
CA TRP A 140 18.97 8.50 8.02
C TRP A 140 20.18 8.16 8.91
N LEU A 141 20.85 7.02 8.68
CA LEU A 141 22.05 6.61 9.42
C LEU A 141 23.34 7.05 8.72
N GLU A 142 23.31 7.18 7.40
CA GLU A 142 24.43 7.50 6.53
C GLU A 142 24.60 8.99 6.26
N GLU A 143 23.60 9.84 6.55
CA GLU A 143 23.81 11.30 6.57
C GLU A 143 24.99 11.59 7.50
N GLU A 144 26.15 11.84 6.87
CA GLU A 144 27.35 12.35 7.49
C GLU A 144 26.90 13.49 8.38
N LYS A 145 27.07 13.32 9.69
CA LYS A 145 26.88 14.33 10.74
C LYS A 145 26.88 15.72 10.10
N PRO A 146 25.70 16.30 9.78
CA PRO A 146 25.67 17.71 9.48
C PRO A 146 26.30 18.33 10.72
N GLU A 147 27.22 19.29 10.57
CA GLU A 147 27.57 20.10 11.73
C GLU A 147 26.23 20.58 12.30
N THR A 148 25.83 20.00 13.45
CA THR A 148 24.49 20.16 14.03
C THR A 148 24.16 21.63 14.28
N LYS A 149 25.20 22.47 14.26
CA LYS A 149 25.16 23.93 14.17
C LYS A 149 24.28 24.49 13.05
N GLN A 150 24.09 23.80 11.92
CA GLN A 150 23.30 24.36 10.81
C GLN A 150 21.78 24.28 11.03
N TYR A 151 21.32 23.41 11.93
CA TYR A 151 19.90 23.25 12.28
C TYR A 151 19.51 23.94 13.59
N PHE A 152 20.50 24.25 14.44
CA PHE A 152 20.31 24.86 15.77
C PHE A 152 21.14 26.16 15.94
N GLY A 153 21.49 26.81 14.83
CA GLY A 153 22.15 28.12 14.81
C GLY A 153 21.21 29.25 15.18
#